data_AF-A0A9W9BRF8-F1
#
_entry.id   AF-A0A9W9BRF8-F1
#
_cell.length_a   1.000
_cell.length_b   1.000
_cell.length_c   1.000
_cell.angle_alpha   90.00
_cell.angle_beta   90.00
_cell.angle_gamma   90.00
#
_symmetry.space_group_name_H-M   'P 1'
#
loop_
_entity.id
_entity.type
_entity.pdbx_description
1 polymer ?
#
loop_
_entity_poly.entity_id
_entity_poly.type
_entity_poly.pdbx_seq_one_letter_code
_entity_poly.pdbx_strand_id
1 'polypeptide(L)'
;MAGGPGTSSRGRGGKFRKPARGGGKKFSRDIRPVDADGNEISMWSVDAKRKDGDDDDDDDSEDDETTEDETTEEEDSDDDDDAPGPSAAAVQEQSREDRKAEKKARKEAAIAKQRAKTVEVGDMPSSDDDDDSEEDSDDDDDMPANPNHSKKARDQTKVDVDEITEGVSNMAAPSRREREALEAAAAKEKHMRLTAQGKTDEAKADLARLKAIREQRALDAARRQAEREEKDALEKAKKAEFEAKEARRKETAAKKGKKK
;
A
#
# COMPACT_ATOMS: atom_id res chain seq x y z
N MET A 1 23.13 -70.42 39.20
CA MET A 1 23.29 -70.07 37.77
C MET A 1 22.89 -68.59 37.66
N ALA A 2 23.82 -67.64 37.82
CA ALA A 2 24.84 -67.17 36.87
C ALA A 2 24.30 -66.11 35.88
N GLY A 3 24.81 -64.87 35.99
CA GLY A 3 24.75 -63.82 34.95
C GLY A 3 24.14 -62.48 35.38
N GLY A 4 24.94 -61.57 35.96
CA GLY A 4 24.49 -60.28 36.51
C GLY A 4 24.18 -59.15 35.51
N PRO A 5 23.69 -57.99 35.99
CA PRO A 5 23.27 -56.86 35.16
C PRO A 5 24.50 -56.15 34.57
N GLY A 6 24.59 -56.14 33.24
CA GLY A 6 25.57 -55.37 32.49
C GLY A 6 25.30 -53.87 32.61
N THR A 7 25.76 -53.28 33.70
CA THR A 7 26.09 -51.85 33.76
C THR A 7 27.00 -51.52 32.57
N SER A 8 26.48 -50.74 31.63
CA SER A 8 27.30 -50.06 30.63
C SER A 8 27.88 -48.76 31.21
N SER A 9 28.38 -48.79 32.46
CA SER A 9 29.39 -47.85 32.92
C SER A 9 30.73 -48.15 32.23
N ARG A 10 30.84 -47.77 30.95
CA ARG A 10 32.12 -47.69 30.26
C ARG A 10 32.32 -46.28 29.77
N GLY A 11 32.40 -45.37 30.75
CA GLY A 11 33.16 -44.15 30.59
C GLY A 11 34.59 -44.50 30.21
N ARG A 12 34.87 -44.65 28.92
CA ARG A 12 36.21 -44.42 28.37
C ARG A 12 36.36 -42.91 28.21
N GLY A 13 36.50 -42.23 29.34
CA GLY A 13 37.16 -40.94 29.40
C GLY A 13 38.62 -41.15 29.02
N GLY A 14 38.94 -40.91 27.75
CA GLY A 14 40.30 -41.07 27.25
C GLY A 14 40.37 -40.64 25.79
N LYS A 15 40.89 -39.42 25.55
CA LYS A 15 41.46 -38.85 24.31
C LYS A 15 40.67 -38.96 22.98
N PHE A 16 39.55 -39.68 22.94
CA PHE A 16 38.71 -39.93 21.77
C PHE A 16 37.25 -39.50 21.95
N ARG A 17 36.90 -38.92 23.10
CA ARG A 17 35.64 -38.15 23.22
C ARG A 17 35.89 -36.78 22.58
N LYS A 18 35.83 -36.73 21.25
CA LYS A 18 35.67 -35.46 20.54
C LYS A 18 34.52 -34.70 21.22
N PRO A 19 34.61 -33.38 21.43
CA PRO A 19 33.41 -32.62 21.82
C PRO A 19 32.36 -32.95 20.76
N ALA A 20 31.23 -33.51 21.19
CA ALA A 20 30.09 -33.64 20.32
C ALA A 20 29.69 -32.21 19.96
N ARG A 21 30.16 -31.73 18.79
CA ARG A 21 29.75 -30.45 18.24
C ARG A 21 28.24 -30.54 18.11
N GLY A 22 27.55 -29.68 18.84
CA GLY A 22 26.10 -29.73 19.03
C GLY A 22 25.40 -29.99 17.71
N GLY A 23 24.43 -30.91 17.74
CA GLY A 23 23.58 -31.19 16.59
C GLY A 23 23.00 -29.87 16.09
N GLY A 24 23.38 -29.48 14.88
CA GLY A 24 23.00 -28.20 14.30
C GLY A 24 21.48 -28.05 14.26
N LYS A 25 21.03 -26.80 14.41
CA LYS A 25 19.61 -26.42 14.26
C LYS A 25 19.10 -26.93 12.91
N LYS A 26 17.99 -27.65 12.92
CA LYS A 26 17.39 -28.24 11.72
C LYS A 26 16.41 -27.25 11.10
N PHE A 27 16.93 -26.30 10.34
CA PHE A 27 16.12 -25.29 9.64
C PHE A 27 15.17 -25.89 8.60
N SER A 28 15.31 -27.18 8.25
CA SER A 28 14.42 -27.88 7.33
C SER A 28 13.29 -28.67 8.01
N ARG A 29 13.30 -28.80 9.34
CA ARG A 29 12.30 -29.60 10.07
C ARG A 29 11.22 -28.77 10.73
N ASP A 30 11.54 -27.54 11.10
CA ASP A 30 10.65 -26.61 11.81
C ASP A 30 10.44 -25.33 10.98
N ILE A 31 9.99 -25.48 9.73
CA ILE A 31 9.72 -24.35 8.81
C ILE A 31 8.37 -23.68 9.13
N ARG A 32 7.43 -24.43 9.73
CA ARG A 32 6.09 -23.96 10.07
C ARG A 32 6.06 -23.46 11.51
N PRO A 33 5.34 -22.36 11.81
CA PRO A 33 5.17 -21.92 13.18
C PRO A 33 4.42 -22.99 13.99
N VAL A 34 4.88 -23.25 15.20
CA VAL A 34 4.38 -24.31 16.06
C VAL A 34 3.92 -23.73 17.39
N ASP A 35 2.80 -24.23 17.92
CA ASP A 35 2.29 -23.80 19.23
C ASP A 35 3.17 -24.31 20.38
N ALA A 36 2.95 -23.81 21.60
CA ALA A 36 3.62 -24.29 22.82
C ALA A 36 3.50 -25.81 23.02
N ASP A 37 2.42 -26.42 22.51
CA ASP A 37 2.16 -27.86 22.54
C ASP A 37 2.77 -28.64 21.35
N GLY A 38 3.46 -27.97 20.43
CA GLY A 38 4.12 -28.63 19.29
C GLY A 38 3.20 -28.98 18.12
N ASN A 39 1.99 -28.41 18.07
CA ASN A 39 1.07 -28.52 16.94
C ASN A 39 1.35 -27.43 15.90
N GLU A 40 1.27 -27.78 14.61
CA GLU A 40 1.46 -26.84 13.50
C GLU A 40 0.36 -25.77 13.51
N ILE A 41 0.77 -24.51 13.55
CA ILE A 41 -0.10 -23.35 13.40
C ILE A 41 -0.02 -22.89 11.93
N SER A 42 -1.14 -22.49 11.34
CA SER A 42 -1.14 -21.88 10.00
C SER A 42 -0.46 -20.51 10.06
N MET A 43 0.43 -20.22 9.10
CA MET A 43 1.16 -18.94 9.02
C MET A 43 0.24 -17.72 8.90
N TRP A 44 -1.01 -17.91 8.48
CA TRP A 44 -2.02 -16.85 8.36
C TRP A 44 -3.06 -16.86 9.48
N SER A 45 -2.90 -17.72 10.48
CA SER A 45 -3.79 -17.71 11.64
C SER A 45 -3.41 -16.60 12.61
N VAL A 46 -4.40 -16.05 13.29
CA VAL A 46 -4.25 -14.96 14.26
C VAL A 46 -3.26 -15.33 15.39
N ASP A 47 -3.19 -16.60 15.77
CA ASP A 47 -2.25 -17.08 16.80
C ASP A 47 -0.79 -17.14 16.31
N ALA A 48 -0.53 -17.26 15.01
CA ALA A 48 0.83 -17.15 14.46
C ALA A 48 1.36 -15.72 14.59
N LYS A 49 0.54 -14.70 14.30
CA LYS A 49 0.93 -13.28 14.39
C LYS A 49 1.24 -12.83 15.82
N ARG A 50 0.63 -13.46 16.83
CA ARG A 50 0.80 -13.08 18.24
C ARG A 50 2.10 -13.56 18.87
N LYS A 51 2.73 -14.61 18.32
CA LYS A 51 3.88 -15.27 18.96
C LYS A 51 5.23 -14.71 18.50
N ASP A 52 5.28 -14.07 17.33
CA ASP A 52 6.48 -13.39 16.84
C ASP A 52 6.67 -11.98 17.43
N GLY A 53 5.85 -11.57 18.40
CA GLY A 53 5.78 -10.19 18.93
C GLY A 53 5.83 -10.02 20.45
N ASP A 54 6.59 -10.85 21.18
CA ASP A 54 6.88 -10.60 22.62
C ASP A 54 8.30 -10.06 22.82
N ASP A 55 8.58 -8.89 22.24
CA ASP A 55 9.60 -7.92 22.68
C ASP A 55 9.31 -6.57 21.98
N ASP A 56 8.63 -5.67 22.72
CA ASP A 56 8.51 -4.22 22.54
C ASP A 56 8.00 -3.58 21.22
N ASP A 57 7.15 -2.57 21.39
CA ASP A 57 6.55 -1.61 20.42
C ASP A 57 5.34 -2.07 19.57
N ASP A 58 4.17 -1.69 20.08
CA ASP A 58 2.84 -1.75 19.48
C ASP A 58 2.68 -0.69 18.37
N ASP A 59 3.09 -1.04 17.14
CA ASP A 59 2.69 -0.38 15.89
C ASP A 59 2.39 -1.48 14.86
N ASP A 60 1.25 -2.17 15.01
CA ASP A 60 0.77 -3.13 14.03
C ASP A 60 -0.33 -2.53 13.15
N SER A 61 0.17 -1.99 12.04
CA SER A 61 -0.53 -1.70 10.81
C SER A 61 -0.49 -2.96 9.93
N GLU A 62 -1.62 -3.63 9.75
CA GLU A 62 -1.88 -4.55 8.63
C GLU A 62 -3.34 -4.35 8.14
N ASP A 63 -3.61 -3.93 6.89
CA ASP A 63 -3.38 -4.61 5.58
C ASP A 63 -4.43 -5.73 5.36
N ASP A 64 -5.21 -5.87 4.28
CA ASP A 64 -5.10 -5.57 2.85
C ASP A 64 -6.51 -5.66 2.20
N GLU A 65 -6.80 -4.88 1.14
CA GLU A 65 -7.64 -5.34 0.01
C GLU A 65 -7.12 -4.69 -1.29
N THR A 66 -6.23 -5.44 -1.95
CA THR A 66 -5.99 -5.59 -3.40
C THR A 66 -6.71 -4.63 -4.37
N THR A 67 -5.94 -3.80 -5.08
CA THR A 67 -6.22 -3.40 -6.48
C THR A 67 -4.88 -3.24 -7.17
N GLU A 68 -4.74 -3.98 -8.27
CA GLU A 68 -3.61 -4.03 -9.20
C GLU A 68 -3.13 -2.64 -9.62
N ASP A 69 -1.83 -2.40 -9.48
CA ASP A 69 -1.07 -1.50 -10.35
C ASP A 69 0.27 -2.19 -10.56
N GLU A 70 0.35 -2.96 -11.64
CA GLU A 70 1.58 -3.62 -12.08
C GLU A 70 2.57 -2.57 -12.59
N THR A 71 3.45 -2.10 -11.70
CA THR A 71 4.64 -1.38 -12.11
C THR A 71 5.81 -2.36 -12.19
N THR A 72 6.04 -2.87 -13.39
CA THR A 72 7.20 -3.67 -13.79
C THR A 72 8.49 -2.86 -13.57
N GLU A 73 9.16 -3.07 -12.44
CA GLU A 73 10.58 -2.74 -12.29
C GLU A 73 11.39 -3.89 -12.88
N GLU A 74 11.84 -3.71 -14.11
CA GLU A 74 12.90 -4.50 -14.73
C GLU A 74 14.18 -4.41 -13.87
N GLU A 75 14.68 -5.58 -13.47
CA GLU A 75 16.03 -5.79 -12.95
C GLU A 75 17.04 -5.45 -14.06
N ASP A 76 17.73 -4.31 -13.95
CA ASP A 76 18.99 -4.11 -14.67
C ASP A 76 20.14 -4.51 -13.74
N SER A 77 20.42 -5.81 -13.77
CA SER A 77 21.57 -6.46 -13.15
C SER A 77 22.81 -6.17 -13.99
N ASP A 78 23.51 -5.08 -13.71
CA ASP A 78 24.85 -4.83 -14.25
C ASP A 78 25.91 -5.45 -13.32
N ASP A 79 26.38 -6.62 -13.76
CA ASP A 79 27.56 -7.35 -13.30
C ASP A 79 28.81 -6.57 -13.69
N ASP A 80 29.43 -5.88 -12.73
CA ASP A 80 30.77 -5.31 -12.89
C ASP A 80 31.61 -5.63 -11.64
N ASP A 81 32.26 -6.80 -11.71
CA ASP A 81 33.44 -7.17 -10.94
C ASP A 81 34.56 -6.13 -11.18
N ASP A 82 34.72 -5.13 -10.31
CA ASP A 82 36.05 -4.67 -9.93
C ASP A 82 36.00 -3.82 -8.64
N ALA A 83 36.86 -4.15 -7.68
CA ALA A 83 36.93 -3.49 -6.39
C ALA A 83 37.99 -2.38 -6.39
N PRO A 84 37.62 -1.12 -6.08
CA PRO A 84 38.59 -0.14 -5.58
C PRO A 84 38.21 0.42 -4.20
N GLY A 85 39.23 0.60 -3.37
CA GLY A 85 39.13 0.89 -1.94
C GLY A 85 38.48 2.24 -1.52
N PRO A 86 38.37 2.47 -0.20
CA PRO A 86 37.39 3.36 0.45
C PRO A 86 37.66 4.88 0.31
N SER A 87 38.41 5.34 -0.70
CA SER A 87 38.70 6.77 -0.90
C SER A 87 38.11 7.37 -2.18
N ALA A 88 37.39 6.59 -3.00
CA ALA A 88 36.67 7.09 -4.20
C ALA A 88 35.14 7.21 -4.02
N ALA A 89 34.60 6.72 -2.89
CA ALA A 89 33.17 6.68 -2.63
C ALA A 89 32.52 8.08 -2.59
N ALA A 90 33.16 9.06 -1.96
CA ALA A 90 32.56 10.39 -1.78
C ALA A 90 32.37 11.19 -3.08
N VAL A 91 33.20 10.97 -4.12
CA VAL A 91 33.08 11.68 -5.41
C VAL A 91 32.07 10.99 -6.33
N GLN A 92 31.95 9.66 -6.25
CA GLN A 92 30.94 8.91 -6.99
C GLN A 92 29.55 8.96 -6.34
N GLU A 93 29.46 9.12 -5.02
CA GLU A 93 28.21 9.35 -4.29
C GLU A 93 27.54 10.65 -4.73
N GLN A 94 28.29 11.76 -4.87
CA GLN A 94 27.72 13.00 -5.43
C GLN A 94 27.20 12.78 -6.86
N SER A 95 27.91 12.02 -7.71
CA SER A 95 27.44 11.71 -9.08
C SER A 95 26.21 10.80 -9.16
N ARG A 96 25.91 10.03 -8.10
CA ARG A 96 24.73 9.17 -7.97
C ARG A 96 23.57 9.92 -7.34
N GLU A 97 23.84 10.77 -6.36
CA GLU A 97 22.88 11.66 -5.72
C GLU A 97 22.37 12.72 -6.70
N ASP A 98 23.27 13.31 -7.51
CA ASP A 98 22.92 14.26 -8.56
C ASP A 98 22.04 13.60 -9.63
N ARG A 99 22.37 12.38 -10.08
CA ARG A 99 21.52 11.60 -11.00
C ARG A 99 20.15 11.26 -10.41
N LYS A 100 20.09 10.93 -9.11
CA LYS A 100 18.83 10.67 -8.41
C LYS A 100 18.01 11.95 -8.26
N ALA A 101 18.64 13.09 -8.01
CA ALA A 101 18.00 14.39 -7.91
C ALA A 101 17.44 14.85 -9.27
N GLU A 102 18.19 14.68 -10.36
CA GLU A 102 17.72 14.99 -11.72
C GLU A 102 16.56 14.10 -12.16
N LYS A 103 16.62 12.79 -11.87
CA LYS A 103 15.51 11.86 -12.15
C LYS A 103 14.25 12.24 -11.34
N LYS A 104 14.41 12.61 -10.06
CA LYS A 104 13.29 13.09 -9.23
C LYS A 104 12.73 14.42 -9.74
N ALA A 105 13.58 15.37 -10.11
CA ALA A 105 13.16 16.65 -10.68
C ALA A 105 12.41 16.48 -12.02
N ARG A 106 12.84 15.53 -12.87
CA ARG A 106 12.14 15.22 -14.13
C ARG A 106 10.77 14.59 -13.89
N LYS A 107 10.67 13.67 -12.92
CA LYS A 107 9.39 13.06 -12.51
C LYS A 107 8.45 14.09 -11.88
N GLU A 108 8.96 14.94 -10.99
CA GLU A 108 8.17 16.02 -10.37
C GLU A 108 7.71 17.06 -11.39
N ALA A 109 8.54 17.39 -12.39
CA ALA A 109 8.14 18.26 -13.49
C ALA A 109 7.07 17.62 -14.39
N ALA A 110 7.11 16.31 -14.63
CA ALA A 110 6.08 15.59 -15.37
C ALA A 110 4.74 15.58 -14.60
N ILE A 111 4.79 15.30 -13.30
CA ILE A 111 3.61 15.32 -12.41
C ILE A 111 3.04 16.74 -12.31
N ALA A 112 3.89 17.77 -12.23
CA ALA A 112 3.44 19.15 -12.22
C ALA A 112 2.77 19.56 -13.55
N LYS A 113 3.28 19.08 -14.69
CA LYS A 113 2.63 19.28 -16.00
C LYS A 113 1.30 18.54 -16.11
N GLN A 114 1.21 17.31 -15.60
CA GLN A 114 -0.04 16.56 -15.56
C GLN A 114 -1.07 17.21 -14.63
N ARG A 115 -0.65 17.72 -13.47
CA ARG A 115 -1.53 18.46 -12.55
C ARG A 115 -1.93 19.84 -13.06
N ALA A 116 -1.08 20.48 -13.86
CA ALA A 116 -1.38 21.75 -14.52
C ALA A 116 -2.31 21.59 -15.73
N LYS A 117 -2.40 20.39 -16.33
CA LYS A 117 -3.48 20.02 -17.23
C LYS A 117 -4.76 19.86 -16.41
N THR A 118 -5.51 20.94 -16.28
CA THR A 118 -6.81 20.96 -15.61
C THR A 118 -7.79 20.14 -16.45
N VAL A 119 -8.08 18.91 -16.02
CA VAL A 119 -9.09 18.06 -16.66
C VAL A 119 -10.46 18.66 -16.41
N GLU A 120 -11.08 19.21 -17.46
CA GLU A 120 -12.46 19.66 -17.42
C GLU A 120 -13.41 18.45 -17.52
N VAL A 121 -14.61 18.57 -16.95
CA VAL A 121 -15.60 17.48 -16.91
C VAL A 121 -16.07 17.16 -18.34
N GLY A 122 -15.49 16.12 -18.94
CA GLY A 122 -15.75 15.70 -20.31
C GLY A 122 -14.49 15.43 -21.14
N ASP A 123 -13.31 15.83 -20.67
CA ASP A 123 -12.03 15.46 -21.27
C ASP A 123 -11.59 14.11 -20.69
N MET A 124 -11.91 13.03 -21.41
CA MET A 124 -11.37 11.71 -21.13
C MET A 124 -9.87 11.76 -21.48
N PRO A 125 -8.94 11.27 -20.63
CA PRO A 125 -7.53 11.25 -21.01
C PRO A 125 -7.41 10.51 -22.35
N SER A 126 -6.92 11.22 -23.37
CA SER A 126 -6.69 10.64 -24.69
C SER A 126 -5.77 9.45 -24.50
N SER A 127 -6.25 8.25 -24.83
CA SER A 127 -5.50 7.00 -24.89
C SER A 127 -4.57 7.01 -26.13
N ASP A 128 -3.85 8.11 -26.31
CA ASP A 128 -3.09 8.51 -27.49
C ASP A 128 -1.75 9.15 -27.04
N ASP A 129 -1.17 8.63 -25.96
CA ASP A 129 0.20 8.91 -25.51
C ASP A 129 0.95 7.57 -25.37
N ASP A 130 0.66 6.65 -26.28
CA ASP A 130 1.31 5.33 -26.47
C ASP A 130 1.47 5.04 -27.98
N ASP A 131 1.74 6.09 -28.77
CA ASP A 131 2.01 6.02 -30.21
C ASP A 131 3.40 6.64 -30.51
N ASP A 132 4.42 6.10 -29.84
CA ASP A 132 5.84 6.38 -30.11
C ASP A 132 6.60 5.03 -30.18
N SER A 133 6.05 4.09 -30.95
CA SER A 133 6.67 2.81 -31.32
C SER A 133 6.32 2.45 -32.77
N GLU A 134 6.84 3.26 -33.68
CA GLU A 134 6.84 3.02 -35.13
C GLU A 134 7.85 1.91 -35.53
N GLU A 135 7.71 0.69 -35.00
CA GLU A 135 8.42 -0.49 -35.51
C GLU A 135 7.69 -1.78 -35.13
N ASP A 136 6.58 -2.09 -35.80
CA ASP A 136 6.23 -3.44 -36.31
C ASP A 136 4.83 -3.39 -36.98
N SER A 137 4.78 -3.12 -38.29
CA SER A 137 3.54 -3.06 -39.07
C SER A 137 3.55 -4.13 -40.17
N ASP A 138 3.68 -5.39 -39.78
CA ASP A 138 3.47 -6.52 -40.70
C ASP A 138 2.79 -7.76 -40.06
N ASP A 139 2.30 -7.72 -38.82
CA ASP A 139 1.70 -8.90 -38.13
C ASP A 139 0.19 -8.79 -37.80
N ASP A 140 -0.47 -7.67 -38.09
CA ASP A 140 -1.91 -7.48 -37.83
C ASP A 140 -2.85 -8.07 -38.91
N ASP A 141 -2.29 -8.55 -40.03
CA ASP A 141 -3.06 -9.15 -41.13
C ASP A 141 -3.33 -10.67 -40.94
N ASP A 142 -2.73 -11.32 -39.93
CA ASP A 142 -2.90 -12.76 -39.64
C ASP A 142 -3.82 -13.07 -38.44
N MET A 143 -4.41 -12.04 -37.80
CA MET A 143 -5.39 -12.21 -36.71
C MET A 143 -6.83 -12.38 -37.27
N PRO A 144 -7.62 -13.37 -36.81
CA PRO A 144 -9.00 -13.52 -37.28
C PRO A 144 -9.84 -12.30 -36.89
N ALA A 145 -10.40 -11.62 -37.91
CA ALA A 145 -11.18 -10.40 -37.73
C ALA A 145 -12.27 -10.56 -36.65
N ASN A 146 -12.21 -9.72 -35.61
CA ASN A 146 -13.15 -9.73 -34.51
C ASN A 146 -14.59 -9.48 -35.02
N PRO A 147 -15.53 -10.43 -34.82
CA PRO A 147 -16.88 -10.34 -35.37
C PRO A 147 -17.68 -9.12 -34.89
N ASN A 148 -17.30 -8.55 -33.73
CA ASN A 148 -17.92 -7.34 -33.18
C ASN A 148 -17.48 -6.04 -33.87
N HIS A 149 -16.39 -6.05 -34.65
CA HIS A 149 -15.94 -4.89 -35.43
C HIS A 149 -16.33 -4.95 -36.91
N SER A 150 -17.05 -6.00 -37.32
CA SER A 150 -17.49 -6.17 -38.70
C SER A 150 -18.52 -5.09 -39.12
N LYS A 151 -18.49 -4.70 -40.40
CA LYS A 151 -19.42 -3.70 -40.98
C LYS A 151 -20.90 -4.05 -40.74
N LYS A 152 -21.22 -5.34 -40.62
CA LYS A 152 -22.57 -5.85 -40.35
C LYS A 152 -23.06 -5.56 -38.92
N ALA A 153 -22.16 -5.51 -37.93
CA ALA A 153 -22.49 -5.08 -36.57
C ALA A 153 -22.85 -3.59 -36.52
N ARG A 154 -22.15 -2.76 -37.32
CA ARG A 154 -22.42 -1.32 -37.46
C ARG A 154 -23.72 -0.97 -38.18
N ASP A 155 -24.33 -1.92 -38.91
CA ASP A 155 -25.61 -1.70 -39.58
C ASP A 155 -26.81 -2.01 -38.67
N GLN A 156 -26.63 -2.80 -37.61
CA GLN A 156 -27.70 -3.07 -36.63
C GLN A 156 -28.01 -1.86 -35.73
N THR A 157 -27.07 -0.93 -35.58
CA THR A 157 -27.27 0.29 -34.79
C THR A 157 -27.93 1.43 -35.58
N LYS A 158 -28.27 1.20 -36.85
CA LYS A 158 -28.94 2.18 -37.73
C LYS A 158 -30.45 1.99 -37.81
N VAL A 159 -31.03 1.09 -37.01
CA VAL A 159 -32.49 0.92 -36.95
C VAL A 159 -33.09 2.09 -36.18
N ASP A 160 -34.07 2.77 -36.78
CA ASP A 160 -34.71 3.97 -36.23
C ASP A 160 -35.42 3.65 -34.91
N VAL A 161 -35.02 4.37 -33.86
CA VAL A 161 -35.49 4.17 -32.48
C VAL A 161 -36.99 4.42 -32.34
N ASP A 162 -37.56 5.29 -33.19
CA ASP A 162 -38.96 5.66 -33.15
C ASP A 162 -39.90 4.51 -33.55
N GLU A 163 -39.57 3.72 -34.58
CA GLU A 163 -40.37 2.54 -34.98
C GLU A 163 -40.39 1.44 -33.90
N ILE A 164 -39.29 1.31 -33.14
CA ILE A 164 -39.19 0.36 -32.03
C ILE A 164 -40.09 0.82 -30.86
N THR A 165 -40.15 2.12 -30.59
CA THR A 165 -40.97 2.67 -29.49
C THR A 165 -42.47 2.60 -29.78
N GLU A 166 -42.88 2.81 -31.04
CA GLU A 166 -44.28 2.66 -31.46
C GLU A 166 -44.73 1.18 -31.42
N GLY A 167 -43.86 0.23 -31.78
CA GLY A 167 -44.13 -1.20 -31.65
C GLY A 167 -44.35 -1.65 -30.20
N VAL A 168 -43.60 -1.09 -29.24
CA VAL A 168 -43.76 -1.37 -27.80
C VAL A 168 -45.05 -0.75 -27.24
N SER A 169 -45.45 0.43 -27.71
CA SER A 169 -46.69 1.09 -27.28
C SER A 169 -47.98 0.37 -27.71
N ASN A 170 -47.91 -0.40 -28.80
CA ASN A 170 -49.01 -1.21 -29.33
C ASN A 170 -49.05 -2.65 -28.77
N MET A 171 -48.06 -3.06 -27.97
CA MET A 171 -48.11 -4.31 -27.23
C MET A 171 -49.05 -4.15 -26.03
N ALA A 172 -50.05 -5.04 -25.97
CA ALA A 172 -51.16 -5.01 -25.02
C ALA A 172 -50.74 -4.70 -23.56
N ALA A 173 -51.63 -3.99 -22.84
CA ALA A 173 -51.42 -3.61 -21.45
C ALA A 173 -50.87 -4.79 -20.62
N PRO A 174 -49.80 -4.57 -19.82
CA PRO A 174 -49.01 -5.65 -19.23
C PRO A 174 -49.92 -6.60 -18.45
N SER A 175 -49.66 -7.90 -18.61
CA SER A 175 -50.39 -8.96 -17.90
C SER A 175 -50.29 -8.73 -16.39
N ARG A 176 -51.23 -9.24 -15.59
CA ARG A 176 -51.23 -9.02 -14.13
C ARG A 176 -49.88 -9.37 -13.49
N ARG A 177 -49.20 -10.39 -14.03
CA ARG A 177 -47.87 -10.84 -13.61
C ARG A 177 -46.77 -9.84 -13.99
N GLU A 178 -46.85 -9.25 -15.19
CA GLU A 178 -45.93 -8.20 -15.62
C GLU A 178 -46.12 -6.91 -14.82
N ARG A 179 -47.35 -6.55 -14.44
CA ARG A 179 -47.60 -5.39 -13.57
C ARG A 179 -46.98 -5.56 -12.19
N GLU A 180 -47.14 -6.74 -11.59
CA GLU A 180 -46.51 -7.04 -10.31
C GLU A 180 -44.99 -7.09 -10.42
N ALA A 181 -44.43 -7.60 -11.53
CA ALA A 181 -43.00 -7.58 -11.78
C ALA A 181 -42.45 -6.15 -11.92
N LEU A 182 -43.15 -5.26 -12.64
CA LEU A 182 -42.78 -3.86 -12.77
C LEU A 182 -42.90 -3.10 -11.45
N GLU A 183 -43.93 -3.38 -10.64
CA GLU A 183 -44.07 -2.79 -9.31
C GLU A 183 -42.97 -3.28 -8.36
N ALA A 184 -42.62 -4.57 -8.41
CA ALA A 184 -41.51 -5.12 -7.64
C ALA A 184 -40.16 -4.53 -8.06
N ALA A 185 -39.95 -4.31 -9.36
CA ALA A 185 -38.76 -3.62 -9.87
C ALA A 185 -38.72 -2.16 -9.36
N ALA A 186 -39.83 -1.42 -9.47
CA ALA A 186 -39.93 -0.05 -8.97
C ALA A 186 -39.74 0.05 -7.45
N ALA A 187 -40.20 -0.93 -6.67
CA ALA A 187 -39.98 -0.99 -5.23
C ALA A 187 -38.50 -1.23 -4.89
N LYS A 188 -37.83 -2.12 -5.63
CA LYS A 188 -36.37 -2.34 -5.51
C LYS A 188 -35.61 -1.07 -5.86
N GLU A 189 -35.95 -0.39 -6.96
CA GLU A 189 -35.32 0.88 -7.34
C GLU A 189 -35.52 1.96 -6.28
N LYS A 190 -36.72 2.06 -5.70
CA LYS A 190 -36.98 2.99 -4.58
C LYS A 190 -36.14 2.64 -3.36
N HIS A 191 -36.01 1.37 -3.02
CA HIS A 191 -35.17 0.91 -1.92
C HIS A 191 -33.70 1.27 -2.17
N MET A 192 -33.16 0.93 -3.34
CA MET A 192 -31.80 1.29 -3.75
C MET A 192 -31.58 2.80 -3.73
N ARG A 193 -32.57 3.58 -4.20
CA ARG A 193 -32.53 5.04 -4.15
C ARG A 193 -32.53 5.58 -2.73
N LEU A 194 -33.29 4.99 -1.81
CA LEU A 194 -33.30 5.38 -0.40
C LEU A 194 -32.00 5.00 0.31
N THR A 195 -31.42 3.85 -0.02
CA THR A 195 -30.11 3.42 0.49
C THR A 195 -29.02 4.36 0.00
N ALA A 196 -29.00 4.69 -1.29
CA ALA A 196 -28.08 5.68 -1.85
C ALA A 196 -28.25 7.07 -1.21
N GLN A 197 -29.47 7.44 -0.83
CA GLN A 197 -29.75 8.67 -0.07
C GLN A 197 -29.37 8.59 1.42
N GLY A 198 -28.93 7.44 1.91
CA GLY A 198 -28.60 7.23 3.33
C GLY A 198 -29.83 7.18 4.25
N LYS A 199 -31.02 6.94 3.72
CA LYS A 199 -32.29 7.00 4.47
C LYS A 199 -32.76 5.66 4.99
N THR A 200 -32.24 4.55 4.47
CA THR A 200 -32.47 3.23 5.06
C THR A 200 -31.75 3.11 6.40
N ASP A 201 -32.27 2.30 7.31
CA ASP A 201 -31.71 2.22 8.66
C ASP A 201 -30.29 1.61 8.66
N GLU A 202 -30.00 0.73 7.71
CA GLU A 202 -28.66 0.22 7.41
C GLU A 202 -27.71 1.35 6.99
N ALA A 203 -28.09 2.17 6.01
CA ALA A 203 -27.23 3.25 5.54
C ALA A 203 -27.06 4.36 6.60
N LYS A 204 -28.08 4.60 7.45
CA LYS A 204 -27.93 5.49 8.62
C LYS A 204 -26.92 4.93 9.63
N ALA A 205 -26.93 3.62 9.87
CA ALA A 205 -26.00 2.97 10.78
C ALA A 205 -24.55 3.08 10.25
N ASP A 206 -24.33 2.85 8.96
CA ASP A 206 -23.02 3.02 8.34
C ASP A 206 -22.55 4.47 8.37
N LEU A 207 -23.44 5.43 8.07
CA LEU A 207 -23.12 6.85 8.22
C LEU A 207 -22.80 7.23 9.67
N ALA A 208 -23.49 6.67 10.65
CA ALA A 208 -23.21 6.88 12.07
C ALA A 208 -21.84 6.30 12.46
N ARG A 209 -21.50 5.10 11.97
CA ARG A 209 -20.18 4.49 12.15
C ARG A 209 -19.08 5.37 11.54
N LEU A 210 -19.28 5.83 10.31
CA LEU A 210 -18.32 6.73 9.66
C LEU A 210 -18.19 8.09 10.37
N LYS A 211 -19.28 8.63 10.95
CA LYS A 211 -19.23 9.84 11.78
C LYS A 211 -18.42 9.62 13.04
N ALA A 212 -18.63 8.50 13.75
CA ALA A 212 -17.84 8.17 14.94
C ALA A 212 -16.33 8.09 14.64
N ILE A 213 -15.96 7.48 13.51
CA ILE A 213 -14.55 7.44 13.06
C ILE A 213 -14.02 8.83 12.75
N ARG A 214 -14.80 9.68 12.07
CA ARG A 214 -14.40 11.07 11.80
C ARG A 214 -14.22 11.88 13.08
N GLU A 215 -15.12 11.71 14.06
CA GLU A 215 -15.02 12.35 15.37
C GLU A 215 -13.78 11.87 16.12
N GLN A 216 -13.51 10.57 16.16
CA GLN A 216 -12.29 10.02 16.77
C GLN A 216 -11.03 10.60 16.11
N ARG A 217 -10.94 10.57 14.78
CA ARG A 217 -9.81 11.15 14.04
C ARG A 217 -9.66 12.65 14.30
N ALA A 218 -10.76 13.39 14.40
CA ALA A 218 -10.73 14.82 14.69
C ALA A 218 -10.26 15.09 16.12
N LEU A 219 -10.70 14.29 17.10
CA LEU A 219 -10.25 14.38 18.49
C LEU A 219 -8.77 14.04 18.62
N ASP A 220 -8.29 13.02 17.93
CA ASP A 220 -6.88 12.64 17.94
C ASP A 220 -6.01 13.66 17.21
N ALA A 221 -6.49 14.22 16.09
CA ALA A 221 -5.84 15.33 15.40
C ALA A 221 -5.77 16.57 16.29
N ALA A 222 -6.86 16.91 16.99
CA ALA A 222 -6.90 18.02 17.93
C ALA A 222 -5.97 17.80 19.13
N ARG A 223 -5.90 16.58 19.68
CA ARG A 223 -4.94 16.21 20.73
C ARG A 223 -3.49 16.35 20.25
N ARG A 224 -3.18 15.84 19.06
CA ARG A 224 -1.85 15.98 18.45
C ARG A 224 -1.49 17.43 18.15
N GLN A 225 -2.45 18.26 17.74
CA GLN A 225 -2.24 19.69 17.52
C GLN A 225 -2.00 20.42 18.84
N ALA A 226 -2.79 20.15 19.88
CA ALA A 226 -2.58 20.72 21.21
C ALA A 226 -1.21 20.35 21.79
N GLU A 227 -0.82 19.07 21.70
CA GLU A 227 0.51 18.63 22.17
C GLU A 227 1.66 19.28 21.37
N ARG A 228 1.49 19.48 20.05
CA ARG A 228 2.46 20.18 19.22
C ARG A 228 2.57 21.66 19.61
N GLU A 229 1.46 22.33 19.84
CA GLU A 229 1.44 23.74 20.26
C GLU A 229 2.07 23.92 21.64
N GLU A 230 1.83 23.00 22.58
CA GLU A 230 2.50 22.99 23.89
C GLU A 230 4.01 22.75 23.77
N LYS A 231 4.43 21.78 22.96
CA LYS A 231 5.86 21.53 22.68
C LYS A 231 6.52 22.74 22.04
N ASP A 232 5.88 23.36 21.05
CA ASP A 232 6.39 24.56 20.38
C ASP A 232 6.47 25.75 21.33
N ALA A 233 5.51 25.92 22.24
CA ALA A 233 5.55 26.96 23.27
C ALA A 233 6.71 26.73 24.26
N LEU A 234 6.92 25.49 24.70
CA LEU A 234 8.04 25.11 25.56
C LEU A 234 9.39 25.29 24.87
N GLU A 235 9.49 24.93 23.59
CA GLU A 235 10.70 25.15 22.80
C GLU A 235 10.99 26.64 22.59
N LYS A 236 9.97 27.45 22.29
CA LYS A 236 10.13 28.91 22.17
C LYS A 236 10.60 29.52 23.48
N ALA A 237 10.05 29.08 24.62
CA ALA A 237 10.51 29.52 25.94
C ALA A 237 11.96 29.12 26.21
N LYS A 238 12.36 27.88 25.90
CA LYS A 238 13.74 27.40 26.04
C LYS A 238 14.72 28.14 25.11
N LYS A 239 14.32 28.39 23.86
CA LYS A 239 15.10 29.16 22.87
C LYS A 239 15.31 30.60 23.36
N ALA A 240 14.25 31.25 23.83
CA ALA A 240 14.34 32.60 24.41
C ALA A 240 15.22 32.66 25.67
N GLU A 241 15.14 31.66 26.55
CA GLU A 241 16.03 31.59 27.74
C GLU A 241 17.49 31.41 27.33
N PHE A 242 17.76 30.53 26.35
CA PHE A 242 19.10 30.30 25.83
C PHE A 242 19.68 31.56 25.18
N GLU A 243 18.92 32.25 24.34
CA GLU A 243 19.33 33.52 23.71
C GLU A 243 19.59 34.61 24.75
N ALA A 244 18.74 34.73 25.78
CA ALA A 244 18.97 35.67 26.87
C ALA A 244 20.24 35.35 27.67
N LYS A 245 20.51 34.06 27.92
CA LYS A 245 21.73 33.61 28.60
C LYS A 245 22.98 33.83 27.74
N GLU A 246 22.88 33.62 26.43
CA GLU A 246 23.96 33.89 25.48
C GLU A 246 24.24 35.39 25.36
N ALA A 247 23.21 36.24 25.29
CA ALA A 247 23.34 37.69 25.31
C ALA A 247 24.02 38.19 26.60
N ARG A 248 23.62 37.65 27.76
CA ARG A 248 24.29 37.93 29.05
C ARG A 248 25.76 37.48 29.04
N ARG A 249 26.07 36.33 28.45
CA ARG A 249 27.45 35.84 28.31
C ARG A 249 28.28 36.73 27.38
N LYS A 250 27.71 37.20 26.26
CA LYS A 250 28.35 38.13 25.33
C LYS A 250 28.61 39.48 25.97
N GLU A 251 27.66 40.04 26.72
CA GLU A 251 27.84 41.33 27.39
C GLU A 251 28.92 41.26 28.49
N THR A 252 28.92 40.19 29.28
CA THR A 252 29.95 39.98 30.32
C THR A 252 31.34 39.74 29.73
N ALA A 253 31.44 39.06 28.59
CA ALA A 253 32.70 38.90 27.85
C ALA A 253 33.19 40.23 27.27
N ALA A 254 32.31 41.05 26.68
CA ALA A 254 32.66 42.36 26.14
C ALA A 254 33.16 43.33 27.24
N LYS A 255 32.56 43.30 28.44
CA LYS A 255 33.04 44.07 29.60
C LYS A 255 34.42 43.61 30.11
N LYS A 256 34.76 42.32 30.00
CA LYS A 256 36.10 41.80 30.36
C LYS A 256 37.18 42.17 29.33
N GLY A 257 36.84 42.22 28.04
CA GLY A 257 37.78 42.59 26.98
C GLY A 257 38.22 44.06 27.00
N LYS A 258 37.41 44.95 27.58
CA LYS A 258 37.66 46.40 27.63
C LYS A 258 38.55 46.88 28.80
N LYS A 259 39.04 45.96 29.64
CA LYS A 259 39.92 46.23 30.79
C LYS A 259 41.40 45.92 30.53
N LYS A 260 41.82 45.79 29.27
CA LYS A 260 43.23 45.68 28.88
C LYS A 260 43.69 46.93 28.17
#